data_AF-A0A2A3LW26-F1
#
_entry.id   AF-A0A2A3LW26-F1
#
_cell.length_a   1.000
_cell.length_b   1.000
_cell.length_c   1.000
_cell.angle_alpha   90.00
_cell.angle_beta   90.00
_cell.angle_gamma   90.00
#
_symmetry.space_group_name_H-M   'P 1'
#
loop_
_entity.id
_entity.type
_entity.pdbx_description
1 polymer ?
#
loop_
_entity_poly.entity_id
_entity_poly.type
_entity_poly.pdbx_seq_one_letter_code
_entity_poly.pdbx_strand_id
1 'polypeptide(L)'
;MPWYRPGSVAITAGQTTVTGTGTDFAANSRVGDAFLGPDGRWYEVANIASATVLSILPAYQGETLSAGAYAIAPMQGYVKESADALRTIVNQYGEKIAALGSTGNYDILPVEKGGTGGSSASAARLGLGLGTAAVASIVGSVSSGAILEYSSNANGRYLKLADGTLICWATGGVYTASYSLGGLYFNSGAVMQFPHAFYDVPAIVPLGSNAGSASLPIPYKYSESASSVAIGAYEPLQGASFSAGYVAIGRWKQ
;
A
#
# COMPACT_ATOMS: atom_id res chain seq x y z
N MET A 1 24.78 -2.76 50.07
CA MET A 1 25.36 -4.04 49.63
C MET A 1 26.71 -4.20 50.31
N PRO A 2 26.98 -5.32 51.00
CA PRO A 2 28.24 -5.51 51.73
C PRO A 2 29.41 -5.71 50.74
N TRP A 3 30.59 -5.16 51.04
CA TRP A 3 31.79 -5.40 50.24
C TRP A 3 32.19 -6.88 50.29
N TYR A 4 32.76 -7.36 49.18
CA TYR A 4 33.23 -8.74 49.05
C TYR A 4 34.57 -8.90 49.80
N ARG A 5 34.61 -9.81 50.78
CA ARG A 5 35.73 -10.09 51.70
C ARG A 5 36.03 -11.59 51.98
N PRO A 6 35.28 -12.60 51.51
CA PRO A 6 35.63 -14.00 51.74
C PRO A 6 37.05 -14.37 51.29
N GLY A 7 37.75 -15.18 52.08
CA GLY A 7 39.07 -15.69 51.74
C GLY A 7 40.22 -14.70 52.02
N SER A 8 41.39 -14.99 51.44
CA SER A 8 42.61 -14.17 51.56
C SER A 8 43.29 -14.02 50.21
N VAL A 9 44.14 -13.00 50.06
CA VAL A 9 44.88 -12.75 48.82
C VAL A 9 46.39 -12.81 49.01
N ALA A 10 47.08 -13.37 48.02
CA ALA A 10 48.53 -13.34 47.87
C ALA A 10 48.88 -12.35 46.76
N ILE A 11 49.78 -11.40 47.05
CA ILE A 11 50.22 -10.37 46.10
C ILE A 11 51.71 -10.12 46.33
N THR A 12 52.49 -10.22 45.25
CA THR A 12 53.92 -9.89 45.26
C THR A 12 54.10 -8.38 45.07
N ALA A 13 55.00 -7.77 45.85
CA ALA A 13 55.33 -6.35 45.72
C ALA A 13 55.72 -6.00 44.28
N GLY A 14 55.16 -4.90 43.75
CA GLY A 14 55.40 -4.43 42.40
C GLY A 14 54.68 -5.21 41.29
N GLN A 15 53.90 -6.24 41.61
CA GLN A 15 53.12 -7.01 40.64
C GLN A 15 51.65 -6.55 40.60
N THR A 16 50.98 -6.83 39.50
CA THR A 16 49.55 -6.54 39.31
C THR A 16 48.67 -7.75 39.60
N THR A 17 49.22 -8.96 39.67
CA THR A 17 48.44 -10.19 39.87
C THR A 17 48.10 -10.41 41.34
N VAL A 18 46.82 -10.61 41.62
CA VAL A 18 46.28 -10.97 42.93
C VAL A 18 45.76 -12.40 42.86
N THR A 19 46.30 -13.28 43.70
CA THR A 19 45.89 -14.68 43.78
C THR A 19 45.13 -14.92 45.07
N GLY A 20 43.84 -15.24 44.98
CA GLY A 20 42.96 -15.52 46.10
C GLY A 20 42.94 -16.99 46.52
N THR A 21 42.76 -17.21 47.82
CA THR A 21 42.48 -18.52 48.43
C THR A 21 41.13 -18.44 49.12
N GLY A 22 40.20 -19.35 48.78
CA GLY A 22 38.83 -19.29 49.29
C GLY A 22 38.00 -18.10 48.76
N THR A 23 38.42 -17.56 47.60
CA THR A 23 37.75 -16.46 46.89
C THR A 23 36.98 -16.99 45.68
N ASP A 24 36.06 -16.16 45.20
CA ASP A 24 35.32 -16.29 43.96
C ASP A 24 35.12 -14.90 43.35
N PHE A 25 36.21 -14.36 42.81
CA PHE A 25 36.25 -13.03 42.19
C PHE A 25 35.35 -12.94 40.96
N ALA A 26 35.28 -14.00 40.16
CA ALA A 26 34.49 -14.02 38.94
C ALA A 26 32.98 -13.90 39.21
N ALA A 27 32.47 -14.50 40.28
CA ALA A 27 31.06 -14.40 40.63
C ALA A 27 30.70 -13.11 41.39
N ASN A 28 31.66 -12.47 42.07
CA ASN A 28 31.38 -11.43 43.07
C ASN A 28 32.04 -10.08 42.80
N SER A 29 32.76 -9.93 41.69
CA SER A 29 33.47 -8.69 41.34
C SER A 29 33.48 -8.50 39.83
N ARG A 30 33.74 -7.28 39.40
CA ARG A 30 33.84 -6.91 37.98
C ARG A 30 35.09 -6.07 37.75
N VAL A 31 35.53 -6.03 36.50
CA VAL A 31 36.55 -5.07 36.05
C VAL A 31 36.01 -3.65 36.30
N GLY A 32 36.88 -2.80 36.86
CA GLY A 32 36.56 -1.44 37.29
C GLY A 32 36.12 -1.31 38.76
N ASP A 33 35.92 -2.41 39.48
CA ASP A 33 35.62 -2.35 40.92
C ASP A 33 36.85 -1.88 41.73
N ALA A 34 36.60 -1.28 42.90
CA ALA A 34 37.66 -0.83 43.80
C ALA A 34 38.11 -2.00 44.69
N PHE A 35 39.39 -2.36 44.59
CA PHE A 35 40.05 -3.34 45.42
C PHE A 35 40.84 -2.65 46.53
N LEU A 36 40.51 -2.95 47.79
CA LEU A 36 41.30 -2.57 48.95
C LEU A 36 42.33 -3.67 49.23
N GLY A 37 43.60 -3.37 49.01
CA GLY A 37 44.69 -4.30 49.24
C GLY A 37 44.97 -4.56 50.72
N PRO A 38 45.74 -5.62 51.05
CA PRO A 38 46.17 -5.92 52.43
C PRO A 38 47.00 -4.82 53.08
N ASP A 39 47.62 -4.00 52.24
CA ASP A 39 48.35 -2.80 52.60
C ASP A 39 47.44 -1.63 52.99
N GLY A 40 46.12 -1.74 52.82
CA GLY A 40 45.14 -0.70 53.11
C GLY A 40 45.01 0.37 52.01
N ARG A 41 45.62 0.16 50.84
CA ARG A 41 45.52 1.09 49.69
C ARG A 41 44.46 0.62 48.69
N TRP A 42 43.90 1.58 47.95
CA TRP A 42 42.90 1.33 46.91
C TRP A 42 43.55 1.14 45.54
N TYR A 43 43.04 0.16 44.82
CA TYR A 43 43.44 -0.21 43.47
C TYR A 43 42.20 -0.46 42.61
N GLU A 44 42.34 -0.32 41.30
CA GLU A 44 41.30 -0.68 40.33
C GLU A 44 41.48 -2.13 39.89
N VAL A 45 40.42 -2.94 39.90
CA VAL A 45 40.42 -4.29 39.31
C VAL A 45 40.49 -4.16 37.78
N ALA A 46 41.62 -4.53 37.18
CA ALA A 46 41.89 -4.35 35.75
C ALA A 46 41.45 -5.55 34.90
N ASN A 47 41.48 -6.76 35.45
CA ASN A 47 41.01 -7.97 34.80
C ASN A 47 40.63 -9.02 35.86
N ILE A 48 39.70 -9.92 35.55
CA ILE A 48 39.38 -11.08 36.38
C ILE A 48 39.62 -12.32 35.53
N ALA A 49 40.72 -13.03 35.81
CA ALA A 49 41.12 -14.19 35.03
C ALA A 49 40.40 -15.47 35.48
N SER A 50 40.02 -15.58 36.76
CA SER A 50 39.27 -16.71 37.31
C SER A 50 38.62 -16.36 38.66
N ALA A 51 37.94 -17.34 39.28
CA ALA A 51 37.44 -17.24 40.65
C ALA A 51 38.54 -16.88 41.69
N THR A 52 39.81 -17.20 41.40
CA THR A 52 40.93 -17.02 42.32
C THR A 52 42.03 -16.11 41.79
N VAL A 53 41.90 -15.56 40.58
CA VAL A 53 42.94 -14.70 40.02
C VAL A 53 42.31 -13.45 39.41
N LEU A 54 42.72 -12.28 39.89
CA LEU A 54 42.42 -10.99 39.29
C LEU A 54 43.72 -10.18 39.13
N SER A 55 43.67 -9.12 38.33
CA SER A 55 44.75 -8.13 38.29
C SER A 55 44.28 -6.76 38.73
N ILE A 56 45.21 -5.97 39.27
CA ILE A 56 44.97 -4.61 39.77
C ILE A 56 45.85 -3.58 39.08
N LEU A 57 45.39 -2.32 39.07
CA LEU A 57 46.13 -1.15 38.63
C LEU A 57 45.97 -0.01 39.66
N PRO A 58 47.04 0.76 39.98
CA PRO A 58 48.45 0.50 39.64
C PRO A 58 48.98 -0.79 40.30
N ALA A 59 50.23 -1.18 40.00
CA ALA A 59 50.85 -2.35 40.62
C ALA A 59 50.92 -2.24 42.15
N TYR A 60 50.89 -3.37 42.84
CA TYR A 60 50.80 -3.44 44.29
C TYR A 60 51.99 -2.76 44.98
N GLN A 61 51.71 -1.81 45.87
CA GLN A 61 52.71 -0.95 46.52
C GLN A 61 53.08 -1.44 47.92
N GLY A 62 52.38 -2.44 48.45
CA GLY A 62 52.70 -3.07 49.73
C GLY A 62 53.82 -4.10 49.64
N GLU A 63 54.26 -4.59 50.80
CA GLU A 63 55.19 -5.72 50.89
C GLU A 63 54.54 -7.02 50.41
N THR A 64 55.35 -7.93 49.85
CA THR A 64 54.88 -9.24 49.38
C THR A 64 54.20 -10.01 50.51
N LEU A 65 52.94 -10.40 50.28
CA LEU A 65 52.12 -11.14 51.24
C LEU A 65 51.60 -12.41 50.59
N SER A 66 51.63 -13.52 51.33
CA SER A 66 51.10 -14.81 50.91
C SER A 66 49.65 -15.04 51.36
N ALA A 67 49.15 -14.28 52.33
CA ALA A 67 47.76 -14.30 52.80
C ALA A 67 47.38 -13.00 53.52
N GLY A 68 46.83 -12.04 52.77
CA GLY A 68 46.36 -10.76 53.28
C GLY A 68 44.83 -10.65 53.28
N ALA A 69 44.30 -9.81 54.18
CA ALA A 69 42.90 -9.39 54.13
C ALA A 69 42.68 -8.42 52.97
N TYR A 70 41.49 -8.42 52.39
CA TYR A 70 41.15 -7.52 51.29
C TYR A 70 39.65 -7.17 51.34
N ALA A 71 39.25 -6.21 50.52
CA ALA A 71 37.85 -6.00 50.23
C ALA A 71 37.64 -5.52 48.79
N ILE A 72 36.55 -5.91 48.14
CA ILE A 72 36.16 -5.38 46.83
C ILE A 72 34.83 -4.64 46.97
N ALA A 73 34.83 -3.38 46.52
CA ALA A 73 33.69 -2.49 46.52
C ALA A 73 33.25 -2.19 45.08
N PRO A 74 31.99 -2.47 44.71
CA PRO A 74 31.49 -2.19 43.36
C PRO A 74 31.55 -0.70 43.01
N MET A 75 32.15 -0.33 41.88
CA MET A 75 32.16 1.06 41.39
C MET A 75 31.01 1.31 40.42
N GLN A 76 30.25 2.39 40.64
CA GLN A 76 28.94 2.66 40.00
C GLN A 76 29.00 3.08 38.51
N GLY A 77 30.09 2.82 37.78
CA GLY A 77 30.25 3.22 36.38
C GLY A 77 29.12 2.75 35.43
N TYR A 78 28.57 1.57 35.67
CA TYR A 78 27.48 0.99 34.87
C TYR A 78 26.13 1.74 35.02
N VAL A 79 25.88 2.35 36.17
CA VAL A 79 24.67 3.18 36.39
C VAL A 79 24.80 4.49 35.59
N LYS A 80 26.03 4.99 35.42
CA LYS A 80 26.30 6.17 34.60
C LYS A 80 26.11 5.90 33.12
N GLU A 81 26.71 4.83 32.58
CA GLU A 81 26.59 4.53 31.14
C GLU A 81 25.14 4.25 30.74
N SER A 82 24.39 3.49 31.55
CA SER A 82 22.95 3.27 31.32
C SER A 82 22.12 4.55 31.44
N ALA A 83 22.43 5.42 32.41
CA ALA A 83 21.78 6.73 32.53
C ALA A 83 22.10 7.65 31.36
N ASP A 84 23.34 7.64 30.86
CA ASP A 84 23.77 8.43 29.70
C ASP A 84 23.12 7.91 28.41
N ALA A 85 23.00 6.59 28.25
CA ALA A 85 22.26 5.97 27.15
C ALA A 85 20.77 6.35 27.18
N LEU A 86 20.12 6.27 28.34
CA LEU A 86 18.72 6.69 28.50
C LEU A 86 18.54 8.19 28.22
N ARG A 87 19.44 9.04 28.73
CA ARG A 87 19.42 10.48 28.50
C ARG A 87 19.58 10.82 27.02
N THR A 88 20.41 10.06 26.31
CA THR A 88 20.58 10.20 24.86
C THR A 88 19.25 9.92 24.12
N ILE A 89 18.56 8.84 24.48
CA ILE A 89 17.23 8.52 23.92
C ILE A 89 16.22 9.62 24.23
N VAL A 90 16.16 10.09 25.49
CA VAL A 90 15.22 11.15 25.90
C VAL A 90 15.48 12.45 25.14
N ASN A 91 16.73 12.87 24.98
CA ASN A 91 17.06 14.08 24.22
C ASN A 91 16.74 13.92 22.72
N GLN A 92 16.95 12.74 22.15
CA GLN A 92 16.75 12.50 20.72
C GLN A 92 15.27 12.32 20.34
N TYR A 93 14.47 11.71 21.22
CA TYR A 93 13.09 11.31 20.92
C TYR A 93 12.03 11.98 21.80
N GLY A 94 12.40 12.62 22.91
CA GLY A 94 11.44 13.21 23.86
C GLY A 94 10.52 14.23 23.22
N GLU A 95 11.08 15.23 22.52
CA GLU A 95 10.28 16.22 21.79
C GLU A 95 9.43 15.59 20.67
N LYS A 96 9.95 14.56 20.00
CA LYS A 96 9.23 13.86 18.92
C LYS A 96 8.02 13.08 19.46
N ILE A 97 8.17 12.41 20.60
CA ILE A 97 7.09 11.70 21.27
C ILE A 97 6.06 12.70 21.80
N ALA A 98 6.51 13.81 22.41
CA ALA A 98 5.62 14.86 22.87
C ALA A 98 4.81 15.48 21.72
N ALA A 99 5.43 15.67 20.56
CA ALA A 99 4.79 16.23 19.37
C ALA A 99 3.67 15.34 18.80
N LEU A 100 3.66 14.03 19.07
CA LEU A 100 2.54 13.15 18.69
C LEU A 100 1.25 13.54 19.44
N GLY A 101 1.34 14.08 20.66
CA GLY A 101 0.19 14.43 21.47
C GLY A 101 -0.80 13.26 21.59
N SER A 102 -2.09 13.50 21.32
CA SER A 102 -3.10 12.45 21.40
C SER A 102 -3.01 11.36 20.32
N THR A 103 -2.27 11.57 19.22
CA THR A 103 -2.21 10.59 18.13
C THR A 103 -1.45 9.33 18.51
N GLY A 104 -0.48 9.45 19.43
CA GLY A 104 0.29 8.31 19.95
C GLY A 104 -0.52 7.33 20.81
N ASN A 105 -1.78 7.62 21.10
CA ASN A 105 -2.65 6.78 21.93
C ASN A 105 -3.50 5.78 21.12
N TYR A 106 -3.29 5.70 19.81
CA TYR A 106 -4.07 4.89 18.89
C TYR A 106 -3.18 3.91 18.12
N ASP A 107 -3.56 2.64 18.09
CA ASP A 107 -2.91 1.63 17.23
C ASP A 107 -3.19 1.90 15.74
N ILE A 108 -4.39 2.42 15.43
CA ILE A 108 -4.82 2.87 14.10
C ILE A 108 -5.34 4.29 14.26
N LEU A 109 -4.73 5.24 13.56
CA LEU A 109 -5.10 6.64 13.67
C LEU A 109 -6.49 6.88 13.04
N PRO A 110 -7.47 7.42 13.80
CA PRO A 110 -8.79 7.71 13.26
C PRO A 110 -8.77 8.94 12.36
N VAL A 111 -9.85 9.13 11.59
CA VAL A 111 -9.93 10.21 10.60
C VAL A 111 -9.92 11.59 11.27
N GLU A 112 -10.56 11.76 12.43
CA GLU A 112 -10.51 13.03 13.17
C GLU A 112 -9.11 13.40 13.69
N LYS A 113 -8.14 12.49 13.61
CA LYS A 113 -6.72 12.72 13.93
C LYS A 113 -5.81 12.69 12.71
N GLY A 114 -6.37 12.72 11.49
CA GLY A 114 -5.61 12.75 10.24
C GLY A 114 -5.18 11.37 9.72
N GLY A 115 -5.67 10.28 10.32
CA GLY A 115 -5.50 8.93 9.80
C GLY A 115 -6.61 8.53 8.83
N THR A 116 -6.71 7.22 8.58
CA THR A 116 -7.75 6.64 7.71
C THR A 116 -8.74 5.75 8.48
N GLY A 117 -8.52 5.53 9.78
CA GLY A 117 -9.37 4.67 10.60
C GLY A 117 -9.32 3.18 10.25
N GLY A 118 -8.39 2.72 9.40
CA GLY A 118 -8.28 1.32 9.01
C GLY A 118 -6.85 0.83 8.82
N SER A 119 -6.61 -0.45 9.15
CA SER A 119 -5.32 -1.14 8.97
C SER A 119 -5.20 -1.92 7.65
N SER A 120 -6.20 -1.82 6.78
CA SER A 120 -6.19 -2.40 5.44
C SER A 120 -6.66 -1.37 4.42
N ALA A 121 -6.32 -1.56 3.14
CA ALA A 121 -6.78 -0.65 2.08
C ALA A 121 -8.32 -0.56 2.02
N SER A 122 -9.04 -1.66 2.31
CA SER A 122 -10.51 -1.66 2.35
C SER A 122 -11.05 -0.89 3.54
N ALA A 123 -10.50 -1.10 4.73
CA ALA A 123 -10.91 -0.38 5.94
C ALA A 123 -10.56 1.12 5.85
N ALA A 124 -9.40 1.47 5.29
CA ALA A 124 -9.00 2.86 5.07
C ALA A 124 -9.94 3.59 4.11
N ARG A 125 -10.39 2.93 3.02
CA ARG A 125 -11.40 3.49 2.13
C ARG A 125 -12.73 3.71 2.85
N LEU A 126 -13.17 2.73 3.64
CA LEU A 126 -14.41 2.84 4.42
C LEU A 126 -14.33 4.00 5.42
N GLY A 127 -13.22 4.14 6.15
CA GLY A 127 -13.02 5.22 7.11
C GLY A 127 -13.03 6.61 6.45
N LEU A 128 -12.47 6.73 5.24
CA LEU A 128 -12.52 7.96 4.44
C LEU A 128 -13.87 8.18 3.72
N GLY A 129 -14.84 7.27 3.84
CA GLY A 129 -16.13 7.37 3.15
C GLY A 129 -16.08 7.11 1.64
N LEU A 130 -15.04 6.43 1.15
CA LEU A 130 -14.88 6.09 -0.27
C LEU A 130 -15.71 4.85 -0.64
N GLY A 131 -16.50 4.97 -1.71
CA GLY A 131 -17.33 3.88 -2.25
C GLY A 131 -16.59 2.90 -3.15
N THR A 132 -17.33 1.95 -3.74
CA THR A 132 -16.79 0.90 -4.64
C THR A 132 -16.16 1.46 -5.91
N ALA A 133 -16.55 2.66 -6.36
CA ALA A 133 -15.92 3.34 -7.49
C ALA A 133 -14.41 3.61 -7.27
N ALA A 134 -13.95 3.71 -6.02
CA ALA A 134 -12.55 3.96 -5.69
C ALA A 134 -11.60 2.80 -6.06
N VAL A 135 -12.14 1.62 -6.35
CA VAL A 135 -11.37 0.44 -6.80
C VAL A 135 -11.71 0.00 -8.22
N ALA A 136 -12.69 0.64 -8.85
CA ALA A 136 -13.13 0.26 -10.19
C ALA A 136 -12.14 0.77 -11.25
N SER A 137 -11.80 -0.08 -12.20
CA SER A 137 -11.11 0.37 -13.42
C SER A 137 -12.02 1.31 -14.19
N ILE A 138 -11.49 2.44 -14.66
CA ILE A 138 -12.29 3.39 -15.45
C ILE A 138 -12.74 2.75 -16.76
N VAL A 139 -11.82 2.09 -17.46
CA VAL A 139 -12.08 1.37 -18.73
C VAL A 139 -11.63 -0.08 -18.60
N GLY A 140 -12.47 -1.01 -19.02
CA GLY A 140 -12.22 -2.45 -18.97
C GLY A 140 -13.52 -3.22 -19.18
N SER A 141 -13.55 -4.52 -18.89
CA SER A 141 -14.82 -5.24 -18.98
C SER A 141 -15.74 -4.85 -17.83
N VAL A 142 -16.96 -4.39 -18.15
CA VAL A 142 -17.94 -3.98 -17.13
C VAL A 142 -18.44 -5.16 -16.29
N SER A 143 -18.36 -6.40 -16.81
CA SER A 143 -18.64 -7.62 -16.04
C SER A 143 -17.57 -7.90 -14.99
N SER A 144 -16.35 -7.39 -15.17
CA SER A 144 -15.24 -7.48 -14.22
C SER A 144 -15.16 -6.29 -13.26
N GLY A 145 -16.17 -5.40 -13.25
CA GLY A 145 -16.25 -4.26 -12.32
C GLY A 145 -15.67 -2.95 -12.83
N ALA A 146 -15.36 -2.83 -14.13
CA ALA A 146 -15.01 -1.55 -14.73
C ALA A 146 -16.24 -0.63 -14.89
N ILE A 147 -16.02 0.69 -14.96
CA ILE A 147 -17.09 1.68 -15.15
C ILE A 147 -17.58 1.70 -16.60
N LEU A 148 -16.64 1.62 -17.55
CA LEU A 148 -16.89 1.72 -18.99
C LEU A 148 -16.25 0.55 -19.74
N GLU A 149 -16.95 -0.03 -20.71
CA GLU A 149 -16.40 -0.98 -21.68
C GLU A 149 -16.65 -0.44 -23.08
N TYR A 150 -15.59 -0.23 -23.86
CA TYR A 150 -15.67 0.22 -25.25
C TYR A 150 -15.05 -0.82 -26.17
N SER A 151 -15.73 -1.16 -27.25
CA SER A 151 -15.17 -2.04 -28.28
C SER A 151 -15.82 -1.79 -29.65
N SER A 152 -15.25 -2.42 -30.67
CA SER A 152 -15.72 -2.36 -32.05
C SER A 152 -15.56 -3.69 -32.75
N ASN A 153 -16.48 -4.00 -33.66
CA ASN A 153 -16.40 -5.15 -34.55
C ASN A 153 -16.94 -4.76 -35.94
N ALA A 154 -17.10 -5.74 -36.84
CA ALA A 154 -17.61 -5.51 -38.19
C ALA A 154 -19.00 -4.85 -38.25
N ASN A 155 -19.80 -4.98 -37.19
CA ASN A 155 -21.17 -4.46 -37.11
C ASN A 155 -21.25 -3.04 -36.53
N GLY A 156 -20.14 -2.49 -36.01
CA GLY A 156 -20.10 -1.14 -35.45
C GLY A 156 -19.26 -1.02 -34.18
N ARG A 157 -19.57 0.01 -33.39
CA ARG A 157 -18.92 0.34 -32.12
C ARG A 157 -19.95 0.32 -30.99
N TYR A 158 -19.53 -0.03 -29.78
CA TYR A 158 -20.37 0.09 -28.61
C TYR A 158 -19.65 0.63 -27.39
N LEU A 159 -20.44 1.18 -26.47
CA LEU A 159 -20.06 1.57 -25.13
C LEU A 159 -21.05 0.96 -24.14
N LYS A 160 -20.56 0.12 -23.21
CA LYS A 160 -21.32 -0.35 -22.04
C LYS A 160 -20.92 0.48 -20.83
N LEU A 161 -21.92 0.88 -20.07
CA LEU A 161 -21.77 1.58 -18.81
C LEU A 161 -22.11 0.62 -17.67
N ALA A 162 -21.46 0.77 -16.51
CA ALA A 162 -21.66 -0.08 -15.33
C ALA A 162 -23.12 -0.03 -14.79
N ASP A 163 -23.81 1.09 -15.03
CA ASP A 163 -25.24 1.27 -14.69
C ASP A 163 -26.17 0.33 -15.49
N GLY A 164 -25.67 -0.31 -16.56
CA GLY A 164 -26.42 -1.18 -17.46
C GLY A 164 -26.75 -0.56 -18.82
N THR A 165 -26.43 0.70 -19.05
CA THR A 165 -26.67 1.39 -20.31
C THR A 165 -25.73 0.88 -21.40
N LEU A 166 -26.27 0.64 -22.59
CA LEU A 166 -25.55 0.26 -23.81
C LEU A 166 -25.82 1.31 -24.88
N ILE A 167 -24.75 1.79 -25.52
CA ILE A 167 -24.83 2.65 -26.70
C ILE A 167 -24.16 1.89 -27.83
N CYS A 168 -24.87 1.65 -28.93
CA CYS A 168 -24.34 1.05 -30.15
C CYS A 168 -24.46 2.06 -31.30
N TRP A 169 -23.43 2.17 -32.13
CA TRP A 169 -23.49 3.00 -33.33
C TRP A 169 -22.68 2.43 -34.48
N ALA A 170 -23.19 2.63 -35.69
CA ALA A 170 -22.53 2.24 -36.92
C ALA A 170 -22.90 3.20 -38.05
N THR A 171 -22.01 3.33 -39.03
CA THR A 171 -22.19 4.11 -40.26
C THR A 171 -21.54 3.34 -41.40
N GLY A 172 -22.18 3.23 -42.56
CA GLY A 172 -21.48 2.80 -43.78
C GLY A 172 -22.12 1.71 -44.62
N GLY A 173 -23.38 1.32 -44.39
CA GLY A 173 -24.08 0.48 -45.35
C GLY A 173 -24.58 1.33 -46.53
N VAL A 174 -24.03 1.13 -47.73
CA VAL A 174 -24.53 1.82 -48.94
C VAL A 174 -25.70 1.03 -49.52
N TYR A 175 -26.84 1.69 -49.70
CA TYR A 175 -28.07 1.12 -50.21
C TYR A 175 -28.63 1.98 -51.34
N THR A 176 -29.48 1.36 -52.16
CA THR A 176 -30.09 2.01 -53.33
C THR A 176 -31.60 2.04 -53.16
N ALA A 177 -32.21 3.21 -53.40
CA ALA A 177 -33.65 3.38 -53.40
C ALA A 177 -34.28 2.85 -54.70
N SER A 178 -34.70 1.59 -54.70
CA SER A 178 -35.19 0.90 -55.90
C SER A 178 -36.73 0.81 -56.00
N TYR A 179 -37.43 0.90 -54.87
CA TYR A 179 -38.89 0.75 -54.81
C TYR A 179 -39.57 2.11 -54.86
N SER A 180 -40.71 2.22 -55.55
CA SER A 180 -41.47 3.47 -55.65
C SER A 180 -42.56 3.58 -54.59
N LEU A 181 -42.76 4.79 -54.08
CA LEU A 181 -43.86 5.18 -53.19
C LEU A 181 -44.35 6.58 -53.61
N GLY A 182 -45.33 6.63 -54.52
CA GLY A 182 -45.77 7.88 -55.11
C GLY A 182 -44.63 8.57 -55.86
N GLY A 183 -44.33 9.82 -55.49
CA GLY A 183 -43.20 10.59 -56.04
C GLY A 183 -41.86 10.38 -55.33
N LEU A 184 -41.81 9.49 -54.33
CA LEU A 184 -40.58 9.14 -53.59
C LEU A 184 -40.16 7.71 -53.91
N TYR A 185 -38.90 7.41 -53.65
CA TYR A 185 -38.30 6.09 -53.78
C TYR A 185 -37.71 5.66 -52.44
N PHE A 186 -37.72 4.37 -52.16
CA PHE A 186 -37.21 3.79 -50.93
C PHE A 186 -36.51 2.46 -51.18
N ASN A 187 -35.80 1.95 -50.19
CA ASN A 187 -35.19 0.62 -50.21
C ASN A 187 -35.91 -0.35 -49.27
N SER A 188 -35.75 -1.64 -49.52
CA SER A 188 -36.13 -2.69 -48.56
C SER A 188 -34.94 -3.61 -48.31
N GLY A 189 -34.91 -4.25 -47.14
CA GLY A 189 -33.93 -5.30 -46.81
C GLY A 189 -32.59 -4.84 -46.20
N ALA A 190 -32.40 -3.56 -45.90
CA ALA A 190 -31.18 -3.04 -45.26
C ALA A 190 -31.19 -3.28 -43.74
N VAL A 191 -30.83 -4.49 -43.32
CA VAL A 191 -30.73 -4.88 -41.91
C VAL A 191 -29.29 -4.68 -41.42
N MET A 192 -29.12 -3.83 -40.42
CA MET A 192 -27.86 -3.64 -39.72
C MET A 192 -27.91 -4.36 -38.37
N GLN A 193 -26.95 -5.25 -38.13
CA GLN A 193 -26.78 -5.90 -36.84
C GLN A 193 -26.13 -4.92 -35.86
N PHE A 194 -26.51 -5.01 -34.58
CA PHE A 194 -25.80 -4.30 -33.53
C PHE A 194 -24.47 -5.00 -33.22
N PRO A 195 -23.41 -4.25 -32.86
CA PRO A 195 -22.14 -4.84 -32.44
C PRO A 195 -22.24 -5.57 -31.09
N HIS A 196 -23.29 -5.31 -30.30
CA HIS A 196 -23.67 -6.05 -29.11
C HIS A 196 -25.20 -6.06 -29.01
N ALA A 197 -25.80 -7.19 -28.61
CA ALA A 197 -27.24 -7.29 -28.40
C ALA A 197 -27.68 -6.51 -27.15
N PHE A 198 -28.84 -5.86 -27.23
CA PHE A 198 -29.52 -5.27 -26.09
C PHE A 198 -30.31 -6.33 -25.32
N TYR A 199 -30.67 -6.02 -24.07
CA TYR A 199 -31.55 -6.84 -23.25
C TYR A 199 -33.01 -6.75 -23.76
N ASP A 200 -33.46 -5.53 -24.03
CA ASP A 200 -34.76 -5.21 -24.64
C ASP A 200 -34.56 -4.35 -25.89
N VAL A 201 -35.61 -4.16 -26.69
CA VAL A 201 -35.57 -3.31 -27.88
C VAL A 201 -35.14 -1.88 -27.51
N PRO A 202 -34.02 -1.37 -28.06
CA PRO A 202 -33.46 -0.07 -27.70
C PRO A 202 -34.19 1.10 -28.38
N ALA A 203 -33.96 2.32 -27.89
CA ALA A 203 -34.31 3.53 -28.61
C ALA A 203 -33.31 3.75 -29.77
N ILE A 204 -33.81 3.81 -31.00
CA ILE A 204 -32.97 3.89 -32.20
C ILE A 204 -33.26 5.16 -33.00
N VAL A 205 -32.18 5.88 -33.31
CA VAL A 205 -32.14 7.02 -34.23
C VAL A 205 -31.47 6.57 -35.53
N PRO A 206 -32.22 6.46 -36.64
CA PRO A 206 -31.64 6.12 -37.93
C PRO A 206 -30.88 7.33 -38.49
N LEU A 207 -29.74 7.07 -39.11
CA LEU A 207 -28.88 8.05 -39.76
C LEU A 207 -28.84 7.74 -41.25
N GLY A 208 -28.82 8.80 -42.05
CA GLY A 208 -28.69 8.72 -43.50
C GLY A 208 -27.78 9.82 -43.99
N SER A 209 -26.86 9.48 -44.89
CA SER A 209 -26.07 10.47 -45.63
C SER A 209 -26.09 10.11 -47.10
N ASN A 210 -25.90 11.12 -47.95
CA ASN A 210 -25.74 10.88 -49.36
C ASN A 210 -24.55 9.94 -49.66
N ALA A 211 -24.69 9.04 -50.64
CA ALA A 211 -23.62 8.16 -51.10
C ALA A 211 -23.44 8.20 -52.63
N GLY A 212 -23.31 9.41 -53.18
CA GLY A 212 -22.96 9.64 -54.59
C GLY A 212 -24.12 10.13 -55.48
N SER A 213 -25.32 10.32 -54.91
CA SER A 213 -26.45 10.95 -55.61
C SER A 213 -26.54 12.45 -55.26
N ALA A 214 -27.25 13.29 -56.01
CA ALA A 214 -27.44 14.70 -55.61
C ALA A 214 -28.70 14.88 -54.73
N SER A 215 -28.90 14.00 -53.74
CA SER A 215 -30.14 13.93 -52.94
C SER A 215 -29.84 13.79 -51.44
N LEU A 216 -30.75 14.30 -50.61
CA LEU A 216 -30.66 14.22 -49.16
C LEU A 216 -31.62 13.14 -48.66
N PRO A 217 -31.12 11.95 -48.24
CA PRO A 217 -31.97 10.87 -47.76
C PRO A 217 -32.75 11.31 -46.52
N ILE A 218 -34.03 10.93 -46.42
CA ILE A 218 -34.80 11.00 -45.18
C ILE A 218 -34.79 9.61 -44.55
N PRO A 219 -33.90 9.33 -43.59
CA PRO A 219 -33.76 8.00 -43.02
C PRO A 219 -34.94 7.64 -42.13
N TYR A 220 -35.38 6.39 -42.19
CA TYR A 220 -36.42 5.84 -41.32
C TYR A 220 -36.04 4.42 -40.90
N LYS A 221 -36.60 3.96 -39.78
CA LYS A 221 -36.55 2.55 -39.37
C LYS A 221 -37.88 1.89 -39.70
N TYR A 222 -37.86 0.64 -40.17
CA TYR A 222 -39.10 -0.09 -40.49
C TYR A 222 -39.23 -1.44 -39.79
N SER A 223 -38.17 -1.92 -39.13
CA SER A 223 -38.27 -2.97 -38.12
C SER A 223 -37.09 -2.87 -37.16
N GLU A 224 -37.29 -3.34 -35.92
CA GLU A 224 -36.31 -3.28 -34.86
C GLU A 224 -36.42 -4.51 -33.96
N SER A 225 -35.28 -4.91 -33.39
CA SER A 225 -35.18 -5.98 -32.41
C SER A 225 -34.08 -5.64 -31.41
N ALA A 226 -33.87 -6.49 -30.41
CA ALA A 226 -32.77 -6.34 -29.48
C ALA A 226 -31.39 -6.55 -30.13
N SER A 227 -31.29 -7.13 -31.33
CA SER A 227 -30.01 -7.45 -31.99
C SER A 227 -29.78 -6.72 -33.31
N SER A 228 -30.79 -6.08 -33.88
CA SER A 228 -30.70 -5.43 -35.19
C SER A 228 -31.73 -4.33 -35.39
N VAL A 229 -31.46 -3.48 -36.37
CA VAL A 229 -32.42 -2.52 -36.91
C VAL A 229 -32.41 -2.60 -38.44
N ALA A 230 -33.59 -2.51 -39.03
CA ALA A 230 -33.72 -2.36 -40.46
C ALA A 230 -34.00 -0.88 -40.80
N ILE A 231 -33.13 -0.29 -41.61
CA ILE A 231 -33.11 1.15 -41.90
C ILE A 231 -33.33 1.35 -43.39
N GLY A 232 -34.24 2.24 -43.74
CA GLY A 232 -34.35 2.74 -45.09
C GLY A 232 -34.20 4.25 -45.17
N ALA A 233 -34.28 4.77 -46.39
CA ALA A 233 -34.42 6.20 -46.61
C ALA A 233 -35.40 6.48 -47.73
N TYR A 234 -36.11 7.61 -47.63
CA TYR A 234 -36.85 8.17 -48.75
C TYR A 234 -35.93 9.07 -49.58
N GLU A 235 -35.97 8.88 -50.90
CA GLU A 235 -35.18 9.58 -51.89
C GLU A 235 -36.09 10.13 -53.00
N PRO A 236 -35.79 11.30 -53.58
CA PRO A 236 -36.57 11.88 -54.68
C PRO A 236 -36.23 11.27 -56.05
N LEU A 237 -35.20 10.42 -56.14
CA LEU A 237 -34.69 9.86 -57.39
C LEU A 237 -34.62 8.33 -57.30
N GLN A 238 -35.13 7.65 -58.32
CA GLN A 238 -34.98 6.20 -58.44
C GLN A 238 -33.51 5.84 -58.63
N GLY A 239 -33.04 4.84 -57.90
CA GLY A 239 -31.65 4.41 -57.99
C GLY A 239 -30.68 5.32 -57.22
N ALA A 240 -31.18 6.29 -56.44
CA ALA A 240 -30.34 7.09 -55.57
C ALA A 240 -29.64 6.20 -54.53
N SER A 241 -28.36 6.46 -54.31
CA SER A 241 -27.51 5.77 -53.35
C SER A 241 -27.33 6.60 -52.10
N PHE A 242 -27.56 5.98 -50.95
CA PHE A 242 -27.36 6.58 -49.63
C PHE A 242 -26.62 5.62 -48.71
N SER A 243 -25.92 6.20 -47.73
CA SER A 243 -25.29 5.46 -46.64
C SER A 243 -26.20 5.50 -45.43
N ALA A 244 -26.57 4.34 -44.90
CA ALA A 244 -27.29 4.22 -43.65
C ALA A 244 -26.35 4.02 -42.46
N GLY A 245 -26.81 4.49 -41.32
CA GLY A 245 -26.21 4.28 -40.01
C GLY A 245 -27.26 4.39 -38.92
N TYR A 246 -26.83 4.25 -37.67
CA TYR A 246 -27.69 4.43 -36.51
C TYR A 246 -26.91 4.86 -35.29
N VAL A 247 -27.65 5.41 -34.32
CA VAL A 247 -27.30 5.37 -32.89
C VAL A 247 -28.45 4.67 -32.16
N ALA A 248 -28.12 3.65 -31.38
CA ALA A 248 -29.07 2.89 -30.57
C ALA A 248 -28.66 2.98 -29.10
N ILE A 249 -29.61 3.31 -28.22
CA ILE A 249 -29.41 3.45 -26.78
C ILE A 249 -30.41 2.56 -26.05
N GLY A 250 -29.93 1.73 -25.14
CA GLY A 250 -30.75 0.78 -24.41
C GLY A 250 -29.98 0.16 -23.25
N ARG A 251 -30.34 -1.07 -22.89
CA ARG A 251 -29.76 -1.79 -21.75
C ARG A 251 -29.01 -3.04 -22.22
N TRP A 252 -27.89 -3.38 -21.59
CA TRP A 252 -27.21 -4.68 -21.81
C TRP A 252 -27.50 -5.71 -20.72
N LYS A 253 -28.15 -5.30 -19.63
CA LYS A 253 -28.65 -6.13 -18.53
C LYS A 253 -29.98 -5.56 -18.02
N GLN A 254 -30.75 -6.42 -17.35
CA GLN A 254 -31.97 -6.04 -16.65
C GLN A 254 -31.73 -4.89 -15.65
#